data_AF-A0A2M8DRI6-F1
#
_entry.id   AF-A0A2M8DRI6-F1
#
_cell.length_a   1.000
_cell.length_b   1.000
_cell.length_c   1.000
_cell.angle_alpha   90.00
_cell.angle_beta   90.00
_cell.angle_gamma   90.00
#
_symmetry.space_group_name_H-M   'P 1'
#
loop_
_entity.id
_entity.type
_entity.pdbx_description
1 polymer ?
#
loop_
_entity_poly.entity_id
_entity_poly.type
_entity_poly.pdbx_seq_one_letter_code
_entity_poly.pdbx_strand_id
1 'polypeptide(L)'
;MYSFPELIKKIRGASGLTQKEFAEVIQVSTVLVSMIEAGQKDVSKNFIIKLSEKLEVNPSSITPFLYIYKDIDNKDISKIEKTFIDLGEKLQYFLINQKAKNLKKYVRSK
;
A
#
# COMPACT_ATOMS: atom_id res chain seq x y z
N MET A 1 -11.23 6.38 -2.23
CA MET A 1 -9.94 5.64 -2.30
C MET A 1 -9.09 5.93 -1.06
N TYR A 2 -8.33 4.96 -0.53
CA TYR A 2 -7.40 5.19 0.59
C TYR A 2 -6.19 6.01 0.14
N SER A 3 -5.69 6.89 1.01
CA SER A 3 -4.37 7.49 0.80
C SER A 3 -3.27 6.44 0.86
N PHE A 4 -2.07 6.76 0.36
CA PHE A 4 -0.97 5.80 0.39
C PHE A 4 -0.62 5.30 1.81
N PRO A 5 -0.46 6.17 2.85
CA PRO A 5 -0.27 5.73 4.22
C PRO A 5 -1.36 4.78 4.73
N GLU A 6 -2.62 5.07 4.41
CA GLU A 6 -3.76 4.25 4.79
C GLU A 6 -3.74 2.90 4.09
N LEU A 7 -3.42 2.87 2.79
CA LEU A 7 -3.31 1.65 2.01
C LEU A 7 -2.24 0.72 2.60
N ILE A 8 -1.06 1.25 2.94
CA ILE A 8 0.01 0.44 3.56
C ILE A 8 -0.46 -0.14 4.90
N LYS A 9 -1.09 0.68 5.74
CA LYS A 9 -1.64 0.24 7.03
C LYS A 9 -2.71 -0.84 6.86
N LYS A 10 -3.58 -0.71 5.85
CA LYS A 10 -4.64 -1.69 5.53
C LYS A 10 -4.05 -3.00 5.00
N ILE A 11 -3.05 -2.94 4.11
CA ILE A 11 -2.33 -4.13 3.62
C ILE A 11 -1.70 -4.86 4.82
N ARG A 12 -0.93 -4.17 5.66
CA ARG A 12 -0.31 -4.78 6.85
C ARG A 12 -1.36 -5.39 7.78
N GLY A 13 -2.44 -4.66 8.06
CA GLY A 13 -3.52 -5.12 8.92
C GLY A 13 -4.23 -6.37 8.39
N ALA A 14 -4.54 -6.42 7.08
CA ALA A 14 -5.14 -7.58 6.43
C ALA A 14 -4.21 -8.81 6.42
N SER A 15 -2.89 -8.59 6.42
CA SER A 15 -1.90 -9.64 6.62
C SER A 15 -1.79 -10.09 8.08
N GLY A 16 -2.45 -9.43 9.04
CA GLY A 16 -2.33 -9.73 10.47
C GLY A 16 -0.94 -9.48 11.04
N LEU A 17 -0.16 -8.60 10.43
CA LEU A 17 1.22 -8.32 10.84
C LEU A 17 1.29 -7.10 11.77
N THR A 18 2.16 -7.17 12.76
CA THR A 18 2.62 -5.99 13.50
C THR A 18 3.49 -5.11 12.60
N GLN A 19 3.70 -3.83 12.97
CA GLN A 19 4.60 -2.95 12.23
C GLN A 19 6.04 -3.49 12.19
N LYS A 20 6.47 -4.18 13.26
CA LYS A 20 7.79 -4.82 13.34
C LYS A 20 7.91 -5.96 12.33
N GLU A 21 6.97 -6.90 12.32
CA GLU A 21 7.01 -8.03 11.37
C GLU A 21 6.91 -7.53 9.93
N PHE A 22 6.07 -6.54 9.66
CA PHE A 22 5.99 -5.93 8.33
C PHE A 22 7.31 -5.27 7.92
N ALA A 23 7.96 -4.53 8.82
CA ALA A 23 9.27 -3.95 8.57
C ALA A 23 10.34 -5.01 8.28
N GLU A 24 10.32 -6.14 9.00
CA GLU A 24 11.21 -7.28 8.76
C GLU A 24 10.96 -7.91 7.39
N VAL A 25 9.69 -8.13 7.00
CA VAL A 25 9.29 -8.67 5.68
C VAL A 25 9.76 -7.78 4.53
N ILE A 26 9.61 -6.46 4.69
CA ILE A 26 10.03 -5.46 3.69
C ILE A 26 11.52 -5.10 3.82
N GLN A 27 12.20 -5.61 4.85
CA GLN A 27 13.62 -5.33 5.14
C GLN A 27 13.92 -3.83 5.27
N VAL A 28 13.19 -3.18 6.16
CA VAL A 28 13.36 -1.77 6.55
C VAL A 28 13.25 -1.64 8.08
N SER A 29 13.48 -0.44 8.63
CA SER A 29 13.29 -0.21 10.06
C SER A 29 11.80 -0.10 10.44
N THR A 30 11.44 -0.57 11.63
CA THR A 30 10.09 -0.40 12.20
C THR A 30 9.69 1.07 12.32
N VAL A 31 10.66 1.95 12.63
CA VAL A 31 10.45 3.40 12.68
C VAL A 31 10.04 3.93 11.31
N LEU A 32 10.70 3.50 10.22
CA LEU A 32 10.34 3.92 8.87
C LEU A 32 8.90 3.50 8.52
N VAL A 33 8.51 2.25 8.82
CA VAL A 33 7.12 1.80 8.64
C VAL A 33 6.14 2.68 9.42
N SER A 34 6.46 3.01 10.67
CA SER A 34 5.60 3.84 11.52
C SER A 34 5.42 5.25 10.94
N MET A 35 6.52 5.88 10.48
CA MET A 35 6.48 7.20 9.84
C MET A 35 5.68 7.18 8.53
N ILE A 36 5.84 6.14 7.71
CA ILE A 36 5.08 5.97 6.46
C ILE A 36 3.58 5.85 6.75
N GLU A 37 3.18 4.97 7.67
CA GLU A 37 1.77 4.77 8.02
C GLU A 37 1.13 6.00 8.69
N ALA A 38 1.94 6.85 9.31
CA ALA A 38 1.52 8.14 9.86
C ALA A 38 1.50 9.26 8.80
N GLY A 39 1.94 9.01 7.56
CA GLY A 39 2.05 10.03 6.52
C GLY A 39 3.16 11.05 6.75
N GLN A 40 4.10 10.78 7.66
CA GLN A 40 5.21 11.66 8.00
C GLN A 40 6.42 11.50 7.08
N LYS A 41 6.47 10.42 6.31
CA LYS A 41 7.59 10.12 5.41
C LYS A 41 7.12 9.40 4.15
N ASP A 42 7.55 9.92 3.02
CA ASP A 42 7.36 9.27 1.73
C ASP A 42 8.22 8.01 1.59
N VAL A 43 7.74 7.08 0.77
CA VAL A 43 8.44 5.85 0.46
C VAL A 43 9.47 6.03 -0.64
N SER A 44 10.58 5.30 -0.53
CA SER A 44 11.55 5.22 -1.62
C SER A 44 11.07 4.28 -2.72
N LYS A 45 11.62 4.43 -3.93
CA LYS A 45 11.43 3.46 -5.02
C LYS A 45 11.75 2.02 -4.60
N ASN A 46 12.81 1.83 -3.80
CA ASN A 46 13.22 0.52 -3.31
C ASN A 46 12.15 -0.12 -2.39
N PHE A 47 11.48 0.69 -1.57
CA PHE A 47 10.37 0.20 -0.74
C PHE A 47 9.23 -0.35 -1.61
N ILE A 48 8.86 0.36 -2.68
CA ILE A 48 7.82 -0.09 -3.62
C ILE A 48 8.20 -1.40 -4.31
N ILE A 49 9.45 -1.53 -4.77
CA ILE A 49 9.95 -2.76 -5.39
C ILE A 49 9.80 -3.93 -4.41
N LYS A 50 10.37 -3.80 -3.21
CA LYS A 50 10.28 -4.86 -2.19
C LYS A 50 8.83 -5.19 -1.82
N LEU A 51 7.98 -4.18 -1.64
CA LEU A 51 6.57 -4.41 -1.34
C LEU A 51 5.86 -5.17 -2.47
N SER A 52 6.08 -4.77 -3.72
CA SER A 52 5.47 -5.43 -4.87
C SER A 52 5.92 -6.88 -5.03
N GLU A 53 7.20 -7.18 -4.76
CA GLU A 53 7.73 -8.54 -4.73
C GLU A 53 7.03 -9.40 -3.67
N LYS A 54 6.91 -8.90 -2.43
CA LYS A 54 6.27 -9.66 -1.34
C LYS A 54 4.76 -9.80 -1.50
N LEU A 55 4.12 -8.86 -2.19
CA LEU A 55 2.71 -8.95 -2.57
C LEU A 55 2.49 -9.82 -3.81
N GLU A 56 3.54 -10.18 -4.55
CA GLU A 56 3.46 -10.91 -5.83
C GLU A 56 2.58 -10.17 -6.85
N VAL A 57 2.88 -8.88 -7.05
CA VAL A 57 2.25 -7.99 -8.03
C VAL A 57 3.31 -7.16 -8.75
N ASN A 58 2.93 -6.55 -9.88
CA ASN A 58 3.79 -5.59 -10.55
C ASN A 58 3.86 -4.27 -9.73
N PRO A 59 5.00 -3.56 -9.67
CA PRO A 59 5.10 -2.24 -9.03
C PRO A 59 4.02 -1.25 -9.51
N SER A 60 3.65 -1.30 -10.78
CA SER A 60 2.60 -0.46 -11.38
C SER A 60 1.21 -0.69 -10.79
N SER A 61 1.01 -1.79 -10.06
CA SER A 61 -0.22 -2.01 -9.30
C SER A 61 -0.28 -1.19 -8.01
N ILE A 62 0.83 -0.59 -7.57
CA ILE A 62 0.94 0.18 -6.31
C ILE A 62 1.22 1.66 -6.58
N THR A 63 2.07 1.96 -7.56
CA THR A 63 2.54 3.33 -7.85
C THR A 63 1.45 4.36 -8.11
N PRO A 64 0.27 4.06 -8.71
CA PRO A 64 -0.77 5.06 -8.91
C PRO A 64 -1.25 5.70 -7.59
N PHE A 65 -1.09 4.98 -6.48
CA PHE A 65 -1.59 5.43 -5.18
C PHE A 65 -0.62 6.36 -4.44
N LEU A 66 0.63 6.51 -4.91
CA LEU A 66 1.65 7.34 -4.27
C LEU A 66 1.25 8.82 -4.17
N TYR A 67 0.49 9.31 -5.15
CA TYR A 67 0.14 10.73 -5.30
C TYR A 67 -1.36 10.97 -5.17
N ILE A 68 -2.08 10.09 -4.46
CA ILE A 68 -3.51 10.30 -4.23
C ILE A 68 -3.70 11.23 -3.05
N TYR A 69 -4.25 12.41 -3.36
CA TYR A 69 -4.67 13.40 -2.39
C TYR A 69 -6.15 13.19 -2.06
N LYS A 70 -6.51 13.32 -0.77
CA LYS A 70 -7.90 13.14 -0.30
C LYS A 70 -8.84 14.26 -0.75
N ASP A 71 -8.30 15.40 -1.19
CA ASP A 71 -9.03 16.66 -1.36
C ASP A 71 -9.25 17.07 -2.82
N ILE A 72 -9.45 16.10 -3.73
CA ILE A 72 -9.96 16.45 -5.06
C ILE A 72 -11.45 16.73 -4.91
N ASP A 73 -11.80 18.03 -4.82
CA ASP A 73 -13.18 18.50 -4.76
C ASP A 73 -13.91 18.02 -6.03
N ASN A 74 -14.90 17.14 -5.84
CA ASN A 74 -15.51 16.29 -6.88
C ASN A 74 -16.36 17.06 -7.92
N LYS A 75 -16.27 18.38 -7.98
CA LYS A 75 -17.22 19.20 -8.75
C LYS A 75 -16.98 19.15 -10.26
N ASP A 76 -15.77 18.82 -10.72
CA ASP A 76 -15.40 18.85 -12.15
C ASP A 76 -14.59 17.63 -12.64
N ILE A 77 -14.79 16.43 -12.07
CA ILE A 77 -14.11 15.22 -12.55
C ILE A 77 -14.74 14.68 -13.85
N SER A 78 -13.92 14.45 -14.88
CA SER A 78 -14.36 13.84 -16.13
C SER A 78 -14.76 12.38 -15.96
N LYS A 79 -15.51 11.84 -16.94
CA LYS A 79 -15.90 10.41 -16.93
C LYS A 79 -14.70 9.47 -16.88
N ILE A 80 -13.58 9.86 -17.51
CA ILE A 80 -12.39 9.01 -17.55
C ILE A 80 -11.66 9.01 -16.21
N GLU A 81 -11.58 10.15 -15.53
CA GLU A 81 -11.04 10.26 -14.17
C GLU A 81 -11.89 9.48 -13.18
N LYS A 82 -13.21 9.57 -13.26
CA LYS A 82 -14.12 8.75 -12.45
C LYS A 82 -13.89 7.26 -12.67
N THR A 83 -13.75 6.82 -13.93
CA THR A 83 -13.45 5.42 -14.26
C THR A 83 -12.10 4.99 -13.67
N PHE A 84 -11.09 5.86 -13.71
CA PHE A 84 -9.78 5.59 -13.12
C PHE A 84 -9.86 5.46 -11.59
N ILE A 85 -10.63 6.33 -10.92
CA ILE A 85 -10.87 6.26 -9.48
C ILE A 85 -11.55 4.92 -9.12
N ASP A 86 -12.64 4.56 -9.79
CA ASP A 86 -13.36 3.30 -9.56
C ASP A 86 -12.44 2.08 -9.77
N LEU A 87 -11.59 2.12 -10.81
CA LEU A 87 -10.59 1.08 -11.06
C LEU A 87 -9.55 1.03 -9.95
N GLY A 88 -9.05 2.19 -9.50
CA GLY A 88 -8.09 2.29 -8.41
C GLY A 88 -8.64 1.73 -7.10
N GLU A 89 -9.90 1.98 -6.77
CA GLU A 89 -10.56 1.41 -5.58
C GLU A 89 -10.66 -0.11 -5.65
N LYS A 90 -11.05 -0.66 -6.81
CA LYS A 90 -11.06 -2.11 -7.05
C LYS A 90 -9.65 -2.71 -6.92
N LEU A 91 -8.63 -2.00 -7.40
CA LEU A 91 -7.24 -2.44 -7.30
C LEU A 91 -6.73 -2.39 -5.86
N GLN A 92 -7.05 -1.35 -5.08
CA GLN A 92 -6.74 -1.32 -3.65
C GLN A 92 -7.44 -2.47 -2.90
N TYR A 93 -8.71 -2.72 -3.20
CA TYR A 93 -9.45 -3.85 -2.63
C TYR A 93 -8.77 -5.19 -2.95
N PHE A 94 -8.31 -5.39 -4.19
CA PHE A 94 -7.54 -6.57 -4.59
C PHE A 94 -6.23 -6.70 -3.81
N LEU A 95 -5.45 -5.62 -3.68
CA LEU A 95 -4.20 -5.62 -2.93
C LEU A 95 -4.41 -5.99 -1.46
N ILE A 96 -5.40 -5.38 -0.81
CA ILE A 96 -5.70 -5.58 0.62
C ILE A 96 -6.25 -6.98 0.88
N ASN A 97 -7.26 -7.42 0.12
CA ASN A 97 -8.01 -8.64 0.47
C ASN A 97 -7.44 -9.92 -0.15
N GLN A 98 -6.71 -9.81 -1.27
CA GLN A 98 -6.18 -10.97 -1.97
C GLN A 98 -4.67 -11.09 -1.86
N LYS A 99 -3.93 -9.99 -2.01
CA LYS A 99 -2.47 -10.03 -2.08
C LYS A 99 -1.78 -9.87 -0.73
N ALA A 100 -2.37 -9.13 0.20
CA ALA A 100 -1.80 -8.93 1.54
C ALA A 100 -1.48 -10.24 2.27
N LYS A 101 -2.29 -11.29 2.10
CA LYS A 101 -2.04 -12.60 2.72
C LYS A 101 -0.69 -13.22 2.33
N ASN A 102 -0.13 -12.85 1.17
CA ASN A 102 1.18 -13.33 0.71
C ASN A 102 2.32 -12.89 1.63
N LEU A 103 2.17 -11.76 2.33
CA LEU A 103 3.20 -11.26 3.25
C LEU A 103 3.51 -12.23 4.38
N LYS A 104 2.52 -13.03 4.83
CA LYS A 104 2.71 -14.03 5.88
C LYS A 104 3.74 -15.10 5.51
N LYS A 105 3.93 -15.39 4.22
CA LYS A 105 4.93 -16.37 3.75
C LYS A 105 6.37 -15.99 4.12
N TYR A 106 6.62 -14.70 4.39
CA TYR A 106 7.94 -14.15 4.63
C TYR A 106 8.23 -13.82 6.09
N VAL A 107 7.26 -14.08 6.99
CA VAL A 107 7.49 -13.95 8.43
C VAL A 107 8.40 -15.10 8.84
N ARG A 108 9.55 -14.78 9.44
CA ARG A 108 10.42 -15.81 10.02
C ARG A 108 9.73 -16.34 11.27
N SER A 109 9.26 -17.59 11.23
CA SER A 109 8.88 -18.30 12.45
C SER A 109 10.07 -18.31 13.39
N LYS A 110 9.90 -17.79 14.60
CA LYS A 110 10.84 -17.98 15.70
C LYS A 110 10.85 -19.43 16.13
#